data_AF-A0A7D9MAJ7-F1
#
_entry.id   AF-A0A7D9MAJ7-F1
#
_cell.length_a   1.000
_cell.length_b   1.000
_cell.length_c   1.000
_cell.angle_alpha   90.00
_cell.angle_beta   90.00
_cell.angle_gamma   90.00
#
_symmetry.space_group_name_H-M   'P 1'
#
loop_
_entity.id
_entity.type
_entity.pdbx_description
1 polymer ?
#
loop_
_entity_poly.entity_id
_entity_poly.type
_entity_poly.pdbx_seq_one_letter_code
_entity_poly.pdbx_strand_id
1 'polypeptide(L)'
;MLDSDGHIKIADFGMCKENMFHPQKTQTFCGTPDYIAPEIVAYQAYSFAVDWWALGVLIFEMLVGQPPFDGDDEEELFNSILEHSVSCPKSLSKEGTSIIKGVCVLFYC
;
A
#
# COMPACT_ATOMS: atom_id res chain seq x y z
N MET A 1 -15.98 -2.08 2.03
CA MET A 1 -17.45 -1.91 1.92
C MET A 1 -17.97 -1.16 3.14
N LEU A 2 -19.23 -0.73 3.13
CA LEU A 2 -19.92 -0.12 4.27
C LEU A 2 -21.13 -0.97 4.68
N ASP A 3 -21.42 -1.07 5.98
CA ASP A 3 -22.68 -1.65 6.46
C ASP A 3 -23.84 -0.62 6.45
N SER A 4 -25.02 -1.02 6.91
CA SER A 4 -26.22 -0.17 6.93
C SER A 4 -26.08 1.09 7.79
N ASP A 5 -25.15 1.08 8.74
CA ASP A 5 -24.89 2.19 9.64
C ASP A 5 -23.74 3.08 9.13
N GLY A 6 -23.13 2.71 8.00
CA GLY A 6 -22.00 3.41 7.40
C GLY A 6 -20.63 3.03 8.00
N HIS A 7 -20.53 1.95 8.76
CA HIS A 7 -19.23 1.48 9.27
C HIS A 7 -18.48 0.65 8.23
N ILE A 8 -17.15 0.75 8.26
CA ILE A 8 -16.27 0.01 7.35
C ILE A 8 -16.36 -1.50 7.64
N LYS A 9 -16.47 -2.27 6.55
CA LYS A 9 -16.30 -3.72 6.53
C LYS A 9 -15.23 -4.10 5.52
N ILE A 10 -14.22 -4.85 5.99
CA ILE A 10 -13.24 -5.54 5.16
C ILE A 10 -13.86 -6.87 4.73
N ALA A 11 -13.66 -7.24 3.47
CA ALA A 11 -14.10 -8.51 2.92
C ALA A 11 -13.00 -9.09 2.03
N ASP A 12 -13.23 -10.33 1.59
CA ASP A 12 -12.30 -11.15 0.81
C ASP A 12 -10.96 -11.40 1.51
N PHE A 13 -10.90 -12.50 2.25
CA PHE A 13 -9.70 -12.97 2.93
C PHE A 13 -8.99 -14.07 2.11
N GLY A 14 -9.29 -14.21 0.81
CA GLY A 14 -8.73 -15.25 -0.06
C GLY A 14 -7.20 -15.18 -0.23
N MET A 15 -6.61 -14.03 0.08
CA MET A 15 -5.17 -13.76 -0.03
C MET A 15 -4.45 -13.75 1.32
N CYS A 16 -5.14 -14.05 2.42
CA CYS A 16 -4.54 -14.05 3.75
C CYS A 16 -3.47 -15.14 3.89
N LYS A 17 -2.40 -14.80 4.59
CA LYS A 17 -1.33 -15.73 4.98
C LYS A 17 -1.25 -15.83 6.50
N GLU A 18 -1.51 -17.02 7.02
CA GLU A 18 -1.41 -17.27 8.47
C GLU A 18 0.05 -17.37 8.94
N ASN A 19 0.24 -17.24 10.26
CA ASN A 19 1.54 -17.38 10.94
C ASN A 19 2.60 -16.32 10.58
N MET A 20 2.20 -15.15 10.08
CA MET A 20 3.08 -14.05 9.70
C MET A 20 3.56 -13.18 10.89
N PHE A 21 3.94 -13.81 12.00
CA PHE A 21 4.52 -13.13 13.16
C PHE A 21 6.03 -12.93 12.99
N HIS A 22 6.61 -11.87 13.55
CA HIS A 22 8.05 -11.66 13.46
C HIS A 22 8.85 -12.87 14.00
N PRO A 23 9.90 -13.35 13.31
CA PRO A 23 10.52 -12.82 12.08
C PRO A 23 10.04 -13.48 10.77
N GLN A 24 8.88 -14.14 10.76
CA GLN A 24 8.37 -14.88 9.61
C GLN A 24 8.23 -13.99 8.37
N LYS A 25 8.65 -14.56 7.23
CA LYS A 25 8.48 -13.98 5.90
C LYS A 25 7.87 -14.97 4.92
N THR A 26 7.34 -14.45 3.82
CA THR A 26 6.85 -15.20 2.65
C THR A 26 7.30 -14.51 1.36
N GLN A 27 7.08 -15.12 0.19
CA GLN A 27 7.55 -14.60 -1.10
C GLN A 27 6.55 -14.86 -2.23
N THR A 28 5.28 -15.12 -1.90
CA THR A 28 4.24 -15.30 -2.92
C THR A 28 3.98 -13.96 -3.60
N PHE A 29 4.14 -13.89 -4.92
CA PHE A 29 3.79 -12.69 -5.69
C PHE A 29 2.27 -12.64 -5.86
N CYS A 30 1.62 -11.70 -5.19
CA CYS A 30 0.18 -11.55 -5.25
C CYS A 30 -0.30 -10.20 -4.72
N GLY A 31 -1.50 -9.80 -5.13
CA GLY A 31 -2.15 -8.54 -4.75
C GLY A 31 -2.76 -7.85 -5.95
N THR A 32 -3.47 -6.76 -5.72
CA THR A 32 -3.93 -5.85 -6.79
C THR A 32 -2.79 -4.88 -7.11
N PRO A 33 -2.38 -4.72 -8.39
CA PRO A 33 -1.18 -3.98 -8.78
C PRO A 33 -0.97 -2.63 -8.08
N ASP A 34 -2.01 -1.81 -7.97
CA ASP A 34 -1.95 -0.46 -7.37
C ASP A 34 -1.58 -0.45 -5.88
N TYR A 35 -1.83 -1.55 -5.16
CA TYR A 35 -1.64 -1.66 -3.71
C TYR A 35 -0.45 -2.56 -3.33
N ILE A 36 0.24 -3.14 -4.32
CA ILE A 36 1.39 -4.01 -4.07
C ILE A 36 2.58 -3.19 -3.53
N ALA A 37 3.24 -3.72 -2.51
CA ALA A 37 4.40 -3.10 -1.89
C ALA A 37 5.69 -3.28 -2.74
N PRO A 38 6.64 -2.34 -2.72
CA PRO A 38 7.84 -2.39 -3.55
C PRO A 38 8.70 -3.65 -3.32
N GLU A 39 8.70 -4.23 -2.12
CA GLU A 39 9.42 -5.46 -1.84
C GLU A 39 8.79 -6.69 -2.51
N ILE A 40 7.48 -6.68 -2.75
CA ILE A 40 6.79 -7.71 -3.53
C ILE A 40 7.12 -7.52 -5.02
N VAL A 41 7.06 -6.29 -5.53
CA VAL A 41 7.44 -5.95 -6.92
C VAL A 41 8.88 -6.39 -7.20
N ALA A 42 9.78 -6.16 -6.26
CA ALA A 42 11.19 -6.56 -6.34
C ALA A 42 11.44 -8.06 -6.05
N TYR A 43 10.39 -8.89 -5.96
CA TYR A 43 10.47 -10.33 -5.66
C TYR A 43 11.22 -10.67 -4.37
N GLN A 44 11.20 -9.79 -3.38
CA GLN A 44 11.85 -10.01 -2.08
C GLN A 44 10.92 -10.72 -1.10
N ALA A 45 11.51 -11.38 -0.10
CA ALA A 45 10.74 -11.97 0.99
C ALA A 45 10.21 -10.86 1.92
N TYR A 46 8.90 -10.87 2.15
CA TYR A 46 8.18 -9.82 2.86
C TYR A 46 7.50 -10.32 4.14
N SER A 47 7.17 -9.38 5.02
CA SER A 47 6.47 -9.62 6.29
C SER A 47 5.07 -9.00 6.25
N PHE A 48 4.37 -8.96 7.39
CA PHE A 48 3.10 -8.21 7.51
C PHE A 48 3.22 -6.70 7.22
N ALA A 49 4.44 -6.16 7.05
CA ALA A 49 4.69 -4.77 6.67
C ALA A 49 3.99 -4.35 5.37
N VAL A 50 3.75 -5.28 4.43
CA VAL A 50 3.08 -5.00 3.15
C VAL A 50 1.64 -4.52 3.34
N ASP A 51 0.96 -4.93 4.41
CA ASP A 51 -0.40 -4.48 4.73
C ASP A 51 -0.40 -2.98 5.12
N TRP A 52 0.67 -2.51 5.77
CA TRP A 52 0.82 -1.09 6.13
C TRP A 52 1.09 -0.23 4.90
N TRP A 53 1.86 -0.74 3.93
CA TRP A 53 2.01 -0.09 2.63
C TRP A 53 0.66 0.08 1.93
N ALA A 54 -0.10 -1.01 1.78
CA ALA A 54 -1.41 -0.99 1.14
C ALA A 54 -2.39 -0.04 1.85
N LEU A 55 -2.37 0.01 3.18
CA LEU A 55 -3.14 0.99 3.96
C LEU A 55 -2.72 2.43 3.62
N GLY A 56 -1.44 2.69 3.42
CA GLY A 56 -0.93 4.00 3.01
C GLY A 56 -1.42 4.45 1.65
N VAL A 57 -1.37 3.54 0.66
CA VAL A 57 -1.94 3.76 -0.67
C VAL A 57 -3.44 4.10 -0.57
N LEU A 58 -4.20 3.29 0.18
CA LEU A 58 -5.63 3.50 0.38
C LEU A 58 -5.95 4.84 1.06
N ILE A 59 -5.20 5.22 2.09
CA ILE A 59 -5.37 6.53 2.76
C ILE A 59 -5.06 7.68 1.80
N PHE A 60 -4.01 7.55 0.98
CA PHE A 60 -3.69 8.56 -0.04
C PHE A 60 -4.87 8.73 -1.01
N GLU A 61 -5.39 7.64 -1.56
CA GLU A 61 -6.54 7.67 -2.48
C GLU A 61 -7.77 8.31 -1.84
N MET A 62 -8.09 7.99 -0.59
CA MET A 62 -9.24 8.59 0.10
C MET A 62 -9.08 10.10 0.31
N LEU A 63 -7.86 10.61 0.51
CA LEU A 63 -7.60 12.02 0.79
C LEU A 63 -7.38 12.86 -0.47
N VAL A 64 -6.76 12.27 -1.49
CA VAL A 64 -6.33 12.96 -2.72
C VAL A 64 -7.29 12.69 -3.88
N GLY A 65 -8.00 11.55 -3.86
CA GLY A 65 -8.93 11.14 -4.90
C GLY A 65 -8.26 10.50 -6.13
N GLN A 66 -6.97 10.20 -6.05
CA GLN A 66 -6.14 9.63 -7.12
C GLN A 66 -5.12 8.67 -6.49
N PRO A 67 -4.63 7.64 -7.20
CA PRO A 67 -3.58 6.77 -6.67
C PRO A 67 -2.25 7.53 -6.53
N PRO A 68 -1.38 7.12 -5.60
CA PRO A 68 -0.06 7.74 -5.41
C PRO A 68 0.95 7.37 -6.51
N PHE A 69 0.73 6.26 -7.21
CA PHE A 69 1.52 5.74 -8.31
C PHE A 69 0.59 5.42 -9.48
N ASP A 70 1.08 5.59 -10.70
CA ASP A 70 0.32 5.38 -11.93
C ASP A 70 1.28 4.97 -13.06
N GLY A 71 0.75 4.37 -14.12
CA GLY A 71 1.48 3.92 -15.31
C GLY A 71 0.52 3.46 -16.41
N ASP A 72 0.92 3.59 -17.69
CA ASP A 72 0.06 3.20 -18.82
C ASP A 72 -0.10 1.67 -18.92
N ASP A 73 0.84 0.92 -18.33
CA ASP A 73 0.80 -0.52 -18.15
C ASP A 73 1.39 -0.96 -16.80
N GLU A 74 1.36 -2.27 -16.54
CA GLU A 74 1.83 -2.87 -15.29
C GLU A 74 3.34 -2.65 -15.07
N GLU A 75 4.15 -2.64 -16.13
CA GLU A 75 5.58 -2.42 -16.03
C GLU A 75 5.88 -0.97 -15.64
N GLU A 76 5.20 0.00 -16.24
CA GLU A 76 5.30 1.41 -15.88
C GLU A 76 4.81 1.68 -14.44
N LEU A 77 3.70 1.07 -14.03
CA LEU A 77 3.20 1.17 -12.66
C LEU A 77 4.21 0.63 -11.65
N PHE A 78 4.78 -0.55 -11.91
CA PHE A 78 5.78 -1.16 -11.04
C PHE A 78 7.06 -0.34 -10.96
N ASN A 79 7.52 0.24 -12.08
CA ASN A 79 8.63 1.18 -12.07
C ASN A 79 8.31 2.43 -11.24
N SER A 80 7.09 2.95 -11.35
CA SER A 80 6.62 4.10 -10.54
C SER A 80 6.64 3.79 -9.04
N ILE A 81 6.19 2.59 -8.64
CA ILE A 81 6.23 2.11 -7.25
C ILE A 81 7.67 2.01 -6.70
N LEU A 82 8.62 1.57 -7.52
CA LEU A 82 10.02 1.37 -7.12
C LEU A 82 10.84 2.66 -7.08
N GLU A 83 10.60 3.58 -8.03
CA GLU A 83 11.50 4.70 -8.28
C GLU A 83 10.94 6.06 -7.81
N HIS A 84 9.62 6.22 -7.79
CA HIS A 84 9.02 7.52 -7.50
C HIS A 84 8.68 7.70 -6.02
N SER A 85 8.89 8.93 -5.54
CA SER A 85 8.42 9.34 -4.21
C SER A 85 6.99 9.87 -4.30
N VAL A 86 6.13 9.50 -3.35
CA VAL A 86 4.75 9.99 -3.27
C VAL A 86 4.71 11.52 -3.16
N SER A 87 4.05 12.17 -4.13
CA SER A 87 3.85 13.63 -4.15
C SER A 87 2.55 14.01 -3.45
N CYS A 88 2.66 14.65 -2.28
CA CYS A 88 1.49 15.12 -1.52
C CYS A 88 1.04 16.51 -1.99
N PRO A 89 -0.24 16.71 -2.35
CA PRO A 89 -0.78 18.02 -2.69
C PRO A 89 -0.65 19.03 -1.54
N LYS A 90 -0.48 20.32 -1.87
CA LYS A 90 -0.41 21.41 -0.86
C LYS A 90 -1.71 21.60 -0.07
N SER A 91 -2.83 21.11 -0.60
CA SER A 91 -4.13 21.12 0.08
C SER A 91 -4.22 20.13 1.23
N LEU A 92 -3.34 19.12 1.26
CA LEU A 92 -3.32 18.12 2.32
C LEU A 92 -2.82 18.73 3.63
N SER A 93 -3.48 18.38 4.73
CA SER A 93 -3.03 18.82 6.06
C SER A 93 -1.65 18.27 6.41
N LYS A 94 -1.00 18.87 7.42
CA LYS A 94 0.30 18.39 7.91
C LYS A 94 0.18 16.97 8.45
N GLU A 95 -0.90 16.67 9.13
CA GLU A 95 -1.22 15.36 9.70
C GLU A 95 -1.48 14.34 8.59
N GLY A 96 -2.23 14.71 7.55
CA GLY A 96 -2.47 13.89 6.37
C GLY A 96 -1.17 13.56 5.63
N THR A 97 -0.30 14.55 5.48
CA THR A 97 1.02 14.34 4.87
C THR A 97 1.89 13.44 5.76
N SER A 98 1.83 13.62 7.08
CA SER A 98 2.63 12.85 8.04
C SER A 98 2.24 11.37 8.06
N ILE A 99 0.93 11.06 8.02
CA ILE A 99 0.48 9.66 8.02
C ILE A 99 0.90 8.97 6.72
N ILE A 100 0.63 9.58 5.56
CA ILE A 100 1.00 9.03 4.24
C ILE A 100 2.51 8.75 4.19
N LYS A 101 3.35 9.71 4.59
CA LYS A 101 4.79 9.50 4.64
C LYS A 101 5.23 8.45 5.66
N GLY A 102 4.49 8.29 6.76
CA GLY A 102 4.80 7.27 7.77
C GLY A 102 4.55 5.85 7.28
N VAL A 103 3.47 5.62 6.53
CA VAL A 103 3.08 4.27 6.08
C VAL A 103 3.54 3.92 4.66
N CYS A 104 3.73 4.89 3.77
CA CYS A 104 4.28 4.68 2.42
C CYS A 104 5.81 4.78 2.33
N VAL A 105 6.54 5.06 3.43
CA VAL A 105 8.02 5.23 3.41
C VAL A 105 8.73 4.26 4.37
N LEU A 106 8.12 3.11 4.67
CA LEU A 106 8.75 2.09 5.54
C LEU A 106 9.97 1.38 4.94
N PHE A 107 10.62 1.95 3.93
CA PHE A 107 11.83 1.40 3.28
C PHE A 107 13.16 1.68 4.01
N TYR A 108 13.15 1.97 5.31
CA TYR A 108 14.39 2.14 6.09
C TYR A 108 14.35 1.53 7.51
N CYS A 109 13.66 0.41 7.73
CA CYS A 109 13.81 -0.37 8.96
C CYS A 109 14.06 -1.86 8.67
#